data_AF-A0A967A9Y9-F1
#
_entry.id   AF-A0A967A9Y9-F1
#
_cell.length_a   1.000
_cell.length_b   1.000
_cell.length_c   1.000
_cell.angle_alpha   90.00
_cell.angle_beta   90.00
_cell.angle_gamma   90.00
#
_symmetry.space_group_name_H-M   'P 1'
#
loop_
_entity.id
_entity.type
_entity.pdbx_description
1 polymer ?
#
loop_
_entity_poly.entity_id
_entity_poly.type
_entity_poly.pdbx_seq_one_letter_code
_entity_poly.pdbx_strand_id
1 'polypeptide(L)' 'TAFCMAGNGGSSYSGDRGAAREAGLCYPFGIAVDRGGSLLVADTFNHRIRLLALELGTS' A
#
# COMPACT_ATOMS: atom_id res chain seq x y z
N THR A 1 16.65 7.29 -9.00
CA THR A 1 16.61 6.82 -7.58
C THR A 1 15.37 5.97 -7.40
N ALA A 2 15.41 4.93 -6.57
CA ALA A 2 14.23 4.10 -6.26
C ALA A 2 13.71 4.47 -4.87
N PHE A 3 12.39 4.49 -4.69
CA PHE A 3 11.76 4.74 -3.40
C PHE A 3 10.62 3.74 -3.17
N CYS A 4 10.43 3.28 -1.93
CA CYS A 4 9.33 2.40 -1.57
C CYS A 4 8.05 3.24 -1.38
N MET A 5 6.95 2.94 -2.06
CA MET A 5 5.65 3.59 -1.78
C MET A 5 4.91 2.93 -0.62
N ALA A 6 4.96 1.60 -0.51
CA ALA A 6 4.33 0.82 0.54
C ALA A 6 5.06 -0.52 0.73
N GLY A 7 5.01 -1.06 1.96
CA GLY A 7 5.66 -2.32 2.31
C GLY A 7 6.88 -2.15 3.22
N ASN A 8 6.94 -2.98 4.26
CA ASN A 8 8.05 -3.04 5.23
C ASN A 8 9.05 -4.19 4.98
N GLY A 9 8.88 -4.95 3.88
CA GLY A 9 9.70 -6.09 3.52
C GLY A 9 9.31 -7.43 4.18
N GLY A 10 8.35 -7.42 5.11
CA GLY A 10 7.81 -8.64 5.73
C GLY A 10 6.52 -9.13 5.06
N SER A 11 6.37 -10.45 4.96
CA SER A 11 5.11 -11.11 4.56
C SER A 11 4.20 -11.32 5.77
N SER A 12 3.55 -10.25 6.21
CA SER A 12 2.62 -10.24 7.34
C SER A 12 1.43 -9.31 7.07
N TYR A 13 0.42 -9.32 7.94
CA TYR A 13 -0.65 -8.32 7.96
C TYR A 13 -0.41 -7.36 9.13
N SER A 14 -0.01 -6.12 8.82
CA SER A 14 0.24 -5.07 9.81
C SER A 14 0.13 -3.68 9.18
N GLY A 15 0.16 -2.63 10.03
CA GLY A 15 0.37 -1.24 9.59
C GLY A 15 -0.86 -0.51 9.03
N ASP A 16 -2.06 -1.09 9.13
CA ASP A 16 -3.30 -0.38 8.76
C ASP A 16 -3.48 0.90 9.59
N ARG A 17 -3.96 1.96 8.93
CA ARG A 17 -4.11 3.32 9.46
C ARG A 17 -2.78 4.00 9.84
N GLY A 18 -1.64 3.38 9.57
CA GLY A 18 -0.31 3.96 9.73
C GLY A 18 0.30 4.42 8.40
N ALA A 19 1.61 4.69 8.42
CA ALA A 19 2.35 5.01 7.22
C ALA A 19 2.40 3.80 6.26
N ALA A 20 2.20 4.08 4.97
CA ALA A 20 2.26 3.10 3.88
C ALA A 20 3.45 2.13 3.94
N ARG A 21 4.62 2.67 4.31
CA ARG A 21 5.91 1.96 4.34
C ARG A 21 6.02 0.98 5.51
N GLU A 22 5.17 1.13 6.53
CA GLU A 22 5.15 0.21 7.68
C GLU A 22 4.15 -0.94 7.50
N ALA A 23 3.38 -0.93 6.41
CA ALA A 23 2.46 -2.00 6.09
C ALA A 23 3.21 -3.30 5.77
N GLY A 24 2.87 -4.38 6.49
CA GLY A 24 3.17 -5.73 6.04
C GLY A 24 2.27 -6.06 4.84
N LEU A 25 2.88 -6.57 3.76
CA LEU A 25 2.20 -7.01 2.54
C LEU A 25 2.60 -8.45 2.25
N CYS A 26 1.65 -9.29 1.87
CA CYS A 26 1.85 -10.71 1.60
C CYS A 26 1.45 -11.01 0.15
N TYR A 27 2.46 -11.17 -0.72
CA TYR A 27 2.31 -11.44 -2.15
C TYR A 27 1.31 -10.50 -2.86
N PRO A 28 1.56 -9.18 -2.91
CA PRO A 28 0.70 -8.26 -3.63
C PRO A 28 0.83 -8.45 -5.14
N PHE A 29 -0.26 -8.73 -5.85
CA PHE A 29 -0.24 -9.08 -7.29
C PHE A 29 -0.84 -8.03 -8.22
N GLY A 30 -1.49 -7.01 -7.68
CA GLY A 30 -2.16 -6.00 -8.49
C GLY A 30 -2.17 -4.64 -7.82
N ILE A 31 -2.16 -3.61 -8.64
CA ILE A 31 -2.34 -2.22 -8.23
C ILE A 31 -3.34 -1.51 -9.14
N ALA A 32 -4.09 -0.56 -8.58
CA ALA A 32 -4.99 0.33 -9.31
C ALA A 32 -5.01 1.70 -8.63
N VAL A 33 -5.48 2.73 -9.34
CA VAL A 33 -5.68 4.07 -8.78
C VAL A 33 -7.17 4.38 -8.83
N ASP A 34 -7.76 4.84 -7.73
CA ASP A 34 -9.17 5.27 -7.74
C ASP A 34 -9.32 6.69 -8.32
N ARG A 35 -10.58 7.13 -8.44
CA ARG A 35 -10.90 8.48 -8.95
C ARG A 35 -10.41 9.60 -8.03
N GLY A 36 -10.13 9.32 -6.76
CA GLY A 36 -9.58 10.26 -5.79
C GLY A 36 -8.05 10.33 -5.82
N GLY A 37 -7.40 9.51 -6.66
CA GLY A 37 -5.93 9.45 -6.74
C GLY A 37 -5.29 8.54 -5.69
N SER A 38 -6.06 7.77 -4.92
CA SER A 38 -5.51 6.81 -3.96
C SER A 38 -5.06 5.53 -4.67
N LEU A 39 -3.95 4.95 -4.20
CA LEU A 39 -3.44 3.68 -4.72
C LEU A 39 -4.11 2.52 -3.99
N LEU A 40 -4.72 1.61 -4.74
CA LEU A 40 -5.23 0.33 -4.23
C LEU A 40 -4.21 -0.77 -4.52
N VAL A 41 -3.95 -1.62 -3.54
CA VAL A 41 -3.03 -2.76 -3.64
C VAL A 41 -3.78 -4.04 -3.31
N ALA A 42 -3.74 -5.01 -4.21
CA ALA A 42 -4.30 -6.34 -3.98
C ALA A 42 -3.32 -7.20 -3.18
N ASP A 43 -3.41 -7.12 -1.85
CA ASP A 43 -2.61 -7.85 -0.87
C ASP A 43 -3.11 -9.31 -0.77
N THR A 44 -2.72 -10.10 -1.76
CA THR A 44 -3.45 -11.30 -2.20
C THR A 44 -3.47 -12.40 -1.15
N PHE A 45 -2.34 -12.64 -0.48
CA PHE A 45 -2.24 -13.68 0.54
C PHE A 45 -2.71 -13.22 1.91
N ASN A 46 -2.91 -11.91 2.10
CA ASN A 46 -3.67 -11.38 3.25
C ASN A 46 -5.17 -11.26 2.95
N HIS A 47 -5.62 -11.64 1.75
CA HIS A 47 -7.01 -11.59 1.28
C HIS A 47 -7.66 -10.20 1.40
N ARG A 48 -6.93 -9.15 1.04
CA ARG A 48 -7.35 -7.75 1.23
C ARG A 48 -7.05 -6.87 0.03
N ILE A 49 -7.88 -5.83 -0.14
CA ILE A 49 -7.51 -4.65 -0.91
C ILE A 49 -7.04 -3.58 0.10
N ARG A 50 -5.78 -3.17 -0.01
CA ARG A 50 -5.19 -2.12 0.83
C ARG A 50 -5.32 -0.80 0.10
N LEU A 51 -5.77 0.24 0.79
CA LEU A 51 -5.87 1.59 0.23
C LEU A 51 -4.75 2.45 0.80
N LEU A 52 -4.04 3.11 -0.10
CA LEU A 52 -3.03 4.11 0.20
C LEU A 52 -3.56 5.47 -0.19
N ALA A 53 -3.94 6.26 0.82
CA ALA A 53 -4.23 7.66 0.62
C ALA A 53 -2.93 8.35 0.22
N LEU A 54 -2.86 8.78 -1.03
CA LEU A 54 -1.82 9.68 -1.46
C LEU A 54 -2.29 11.07 -1.04
N GLU A 55 -1.76 11.57 0.07
CA GLU A 55 -1.78 13.00 0.31
C GLU A 55 -0.97 13.62 -0.84
N LEU A 56 -1.67 14.18 -1.82
CA LEU A 56 -1.06 15.00 -2.85
C LEU A 56 -0.40 16.16 -2.12
N GLY A 57 0.89 15.99 -1.80
CA GLY A 57 1.69 17.02 -1.21
C GLY A 57 1.61 18.25 -2.11
N THR A 58 0.95 19.29 -1.64
CA THR A 58 1.19 20.64 -2.15
C THR A 58 2.60 21.02 -1.72
N SER A 59 3.57 20.59 -2.55
CA SER A 59 5.00 20.96 -2.57
C SER A 59 5.85 20.64 -1.35
#